data_AF-A0A7C3N1Q8-F1
#
_entry.id   AF-A0A7C3N1Q8-F1
#
_cell.length_a   1.000
_cell.length_b   1.000
_cell.length_c   1.000
_cell.angle_alpha   90.00
_cell.angle_beta   90.00
_cell.angle_gamma   90.00
#
_symmetry.space_group_name_H-M   'P 1'
#
loop_
_entity.id
_entity.type
_entity.pdbx_description
1 polymer ?
#
loop_
_entity_poly.entity_id
_entity_poly.type
_entity_poly.pdbx_seq_one_letter_code
_entity_poly.pdbx_strand_id
1 'polypeptide(L)'
;MPKKEINRMASVQVNVPYPMLLDRIDFVTGRGIHPEIYLSGIDLDRCHEEDLQKIAQHLEAKGLEVTIHGPFMDLSPGGVDPKIKEVTFERMLKTIEVAKLLRPKVIVFHPGYDKWRFDGDVRLWLESSLETWPPLVEKAEAAGLILALENVFEETPESLRALLEKIDSPNLGFC
;
A
#
# COMPACT_ATOMS: atom_id res chain seq x y z
N MET A 1 26.32 26.52 -2.22
CA MET A 1 24.90 26.92 -2.40
C MET A 1 24.11 26.42 -1.20
N PRO A 2 23.36 27.27 -0.49
CA PRO A 2 22.59 26.80 0.66
C PRO A 2 21.45 25.90 0.18
N LYS A 3 21.32 24.73 0.81
CA LYS A 3 20.19 23.82 0.59
C LYS A 3 18.91 24.56 1.02
N LYS A 4 17.92 24.64 0.13
CA LYS A 4 16.57 25.07 0.51
C LYS A 4 16.03 24.05 1.50
N GLU A 5 15.99 24.39 2.79
CA GLU A 5 15.10 23.72 3.74
C GLU A 5 13.67 24.05 3.32
N ILE A 6 13.07 23.12 2.57
CA ILE A 6 11.63 23.10 2.40
C ILE A 6 11.09 22.38 3.63
N ASN A 7 10.80 23.14 4.68
CA ASN A 7 10.03 22.64 5.83
C ASN A 7 8.57 22.43 5.39
N ARG A 8 8.31 21.38 4.59
CA ARG A 8 6.95 20.93 4.29
C ARG A 8 6.45 20.20 5.53
N MET A 9 5.54 20.83 6.28
CA MET A 9 4.72 20.09 7.24
C MET A 9 4.11 18.89 6.52
N ALA A 10 4.25 17.71 7.11
CA ALA A 10 3.63 16.50 6.58
C ALA A 10 2.12 16.74 6.42
N SER A 11 1.58 16.40 5.25
CA SER A 11 0.15 16.48 5.00
C SER A 11 -0.56 15.38 5.79
N VAL A 12 -1.64 15.73 6.48
CA VAL A 12 -2.50 14.75 7.14
C VAL A 12 -3.33 14.05 6.07
N GLN A 13 -3.14 12.74 5.94
CA GLN A 13 -3.93 11.90 5.05
C GLN A 13 -5.21 11.45 5.77
N VAL A 14 -6.32 11.35 5.04
CA VAL A 14 -7.60 10.82 5.55
C VAL A 14 -7.96 9.58 4.74
N ASN A 15 -8.18 8.45 5.42
CA ASN A 15 -8.60 7.22 4.76
C ASN A 15 -10.00 7.37 4.13
N VAL A 16 -10.09 7.06 2.84
CA VAL A 16 -11.30 7.18 2.03
C VAL A 16 -11.40 5.94 1.13
N PRO A 17 -12.47 5.12 1.22
CA PRO A 17 -12.72 4.04 0.28
C PRO A 17 -12.85 4.56 -1.16
N TYR A 18 -12.25 3.85 -2.12
CA TYR A 18 -12.25 4.24 -3.54
C TYR A 18 -13.64 4.58 -4.09
N PRO A 19 -14.71 3.78 -3.87
CA PRO A 19 -16.05 4.12 -4.37
C PRO A 19 -16.58 5.42 -3.77
N MET A 20 -16.30 5.66 -2.48
CA MET A 20 -16.70 6.90 -1.81
C MET A 20 -15.96 8.11 -2.37
N LEU A 21 -14.66 7.95 -2.66
CA LEU A 21 -13.87 9.03 -3.27
C LEU A 21 -14.41 9.39 -4.66
N LEU A 22 -14.69 8.37 -5.49
CA LEU A 22 -15.24 8.58 -6.82
C LEU A 22 -16.56 9.37 -6.78
N ASP A 23 -17.44 9.01 -5.84
CA ASP A 23 -18.75 9.64 -5.63
C ASP A 23 -18.69 11.04 -4.98
N ARG A 24 -17.56 11.40 -4.33
CA ARG A 24 -17.44 12.60 -3.49
C ARG A 24 -16.18 13.42 -3.77
N ILE A 25 -15.56 13.25 -4.94
CA ILE A 25 -14.27 13.89 -5.26
C ILE A 25 -14.32 15.42 -5.15
N ASP A 26 -15.42 16.06 -5.54
CA ASP A 26 -15.58 17.52 -5.43
C ASP A 26 -15.64 17.99 -3.97
N PHE A 27 -16.25 17.19 -3.09
CA PHE A 27 -16.26 17.49 -1.66
C PHE A 27 -14.86 17.34 -1.05
N VAL A 28 -14.17 16.25 -1.35
CA VAL A 28 -12.81 15.97 -0.85
C VAL A 28 -11.85 17.07 -1.28
N THR A 29 -11.85 17.38 -2.59
CA THR A 29 -10.96 18.40 -3.16
C THR A 29 -11.35 19.82 -2.76
N GLY A 30 -12.65 20.13 -2.66
CA GLY A 30 -13.15 21.42 -2.18
C GLY A 30 -12.82 21.70 -0.71
N ARG A 31 -12.60 20.66 0.09
CA ARG A 31 -12.17 20.75 1.50
C ARG A 31 -10.66 20.71 1.68
N GLY A 32 -9.88 20.49 0.61
CA GLY A 32 -8.44 20.36 0.68
C GLY A 32 -7.98 19.10 1.43
N ILE A 33 -8.77 18.02 1.38
CA ILE A 33 -8.44 16.76 2.04
C ILE A 33 -7.43 16.01 1.18
N HIS A 34 -6.33 15.58 1.79
CA HIS A 34 -5.36 14.67 1.18
C HIS A 34 -5.84 13.23 1.43
N PRO A 35 -6.28 12.47 0.41
CA PRO A 35 -6.85 11.16 0.65
C PRO A 35 -5.78 10.06 0.73
N GLU A 36 -5.97 9.16 1.67
CA GLU A 36 -5.48 7.79 1.57
C GLU A 36 -6.57 6.93 0.95
N ILE A 37 -6.37 6.48 -0.29
CA ILE A 37 -7.37 5.75 -1.03
C ILE A 37 -7.29 4.26 -0.66
N TYR A 38 -8.33 3.74 -0.01
CA TYR A 38 -8.46 2.30 0.20
C TYR A 38 -9.06 1.62 -1.04
N LEU A 39 -8.32 0.66 -1.60
CA LEU A 39 -8.73 -0.19 -2.74
C LEU A 39 -8.91 -1.63 -2.26
N SER A 40 -10.16 -2.09 -2.15
CA SER A 40 -10.43 -3.50 -1.88
C SER A 40 -10.18 -4.38 -3.11
N GLY A 41 -10.12 -5.70 -2.93
CA GLY A 41 -10.01 -6.63 -4.06
C GLY A 41 -11.16 -6.49 -5.07
N ILE A 42 -12.37 -6.18 -4.58
CA ILE A 42 -13.54 -5.92 -5.44
C ILE A 42 -13.36 -4.62 -6.22
N ASP A 43 -12.80 -3.58 -5.60
CA ASP A 43 -12.54 -2.31 -6.27
C ASP A 43 -11.50 -2.47 -7.38
N LEU A 44 -10.47 -3.29 -7.19
CA LEU A 44 -9.47 -3.58 -8.21
C LEU A 44 -10.06 -4.28 -9.46
N ASP A 45 -11.12 -5.07 -9.29
CA ASP A 45 -11.83 -5.73 -10.39
C ASP A 45 -12.79 -4.79 -11.13
N ARG A 46 -13.22 -3.71 -10.47
CA ARG A 46 -14.26 -2.79 -10.97
C ARG A 46 -13.73 -1.43 -11.38
N CYS A 47 -12.54 -1.04 -10.92
CA CYS A 47 -11.99 0.27 -11.22
C CYS A 47 -11.68 0.36 -12.73
N HIS A 48 -12.05 1.50 -13.31
CA HIS A 48 -11.72 1.82 -14.69
C HIS A 48 -10.60 2.86 -14.74
N GLU A 49 -9.75 2.76 -15.76
CA GLU A 49 -8.64 3.69 -15.94
C GLU A 49 -9.12 5.14 -16.04
N GLU A 50 -10.24 5.39 -16.72
CA GLU A 50 -10.85 6.73 -16.86
C GLU A 50 -11.22 7.34 -15.50
N ASP A 51 -11.78 6.55 -14.59
CA ASP A 51 -12.13 7.01 -13.24
C ASP A 51 -10.89 7.33 -12.40
N LEU A 52 -9.87 6.49 -12.49
CA LEU A 52 -8.59 6.70 -11.80
C LEU A 52 -7.87 7.96 -12.30
N GLN A 53 -7.86 8.17 -13.62
CA GLN A 53 -7.31 9.38 -14.24
C GLN A 53 -8.10 10.62 -13.81
N LYS A 54 -9.44 10.53 -13.77
CA LYS A 54 -10.29 11.61 -13.28
C LYS A 54 -9.94 11.98 -11.83
N ILE A 55 -9.82 10.99 -10.94
CA ILE A 55 -9.41 11.23 -9.54
C ILE A 55 -8.03 11.91 -9.49
N ALA A 56 -7.04 11.38 -10.22
CA ALA A 56 -5.69 11.94 -10.28
C ALA A 56 -5.69 13.41 -10.70
N GLN A 57 -6.44 13.75 -11.76
CA GLN A 57 -6.56 15.12 -12.27
C GLN A 57 -7.20 16.08 -11.25
N HIS A 58 -8.25 15.64 -10.53
CA HIS A 58 -8.92 16.47 -9.53
C HIS A 58 -7.99 16.78 -8.35
N LEU A 59 -7.24 15.78 -7.89
CA LEU A 59 -6.27 15.94 -6.79
C LEU A 59 -5.10 16.83 -7.23
N GLU A 60 -4.53 16.60 -8.41
CA GLU A 60 -3.42 17.38 -8.96
C GLU A 60 -3.81 18.85 -9.19
N ALA A 61 -5.01 19.11 -9.71
CA ALA A 61 -5.51 20.47 -9.92
C ALA A 61 -5.64 21.29 -8.63
N LYS A 62 -5.73 20.63 -7.47
CA LYS A 62 -5.74 21.26 -6.14
C LYS A 62 -4.41 21.16 -5.39
N GLY A 63 -3.40 20.52 -5.99
CA GLY A 63 -2.11 20.28 -5.35
C GLY A 63 -2.20 19.35 -4.13
N LEU A 64 -3.20 18.46 -4.11
CA LEU A 64 -3.41 17.51 -3.03
C LEU A 64 -2.53 16.28 -3.23
N GLU A 65 -1.95 15.82 -2.14
CA GLU A 65 -1.14 14.59 -2.11
C GLU A 65 -2.06 13.39 -1.81
N VAL A 66 -1.65 12.22 -2.27
CA VAL A 66 -2.42 10.98 -2.14
C VAL A 66 -1.52 9.84 -1.67
N THR A 67 -2.07 8.99 -0.80
CA THR A 67 -1.52 7.67 -0.46
C THR A 67 -2.53 6.60 -0.85
N ILE A 68 -2.11 5.34 -0.91
CA ILE A 68 -3.00 4.22 -1.19
C ILE A 68 -2.88 3.21 -0.06
N HIS A 69 -4.00 2.66 0.37
CA HIS A 69 -4.05 1.47 1.18
C HIS A 69 -4.52 0.31 0.31
N GLY A 70 -3.67 -0.71 0.15
CA GLY A 70 -3.97 -1.90 -0.64
C GLY A 70 -5.01 -2.81 0.01
N PRO A 71 -5.50 -3.83 -0.73
CA PRO A 71 -6.40 -4.82 -0.18
C PRO A 71 -5.69 -5.68 0.87
N PHE A 72 -6.42 -6.08 1.90
CA PHE A 72 -5.90 -6.95 2.96
C PHE A 72 -6.85 -8.07 3.38
N MET A 73 -8.16 -7.91 3.15
CA MET A 73 -9.16 -8.90 3.52
C MET A 73 -8.92 -10.22 2.77
N ASP A 74 -8.83 -11.31 3.53
CA ASP A 74 -8.57 -12.69 3.05
C ASP A 74 -7.24 -12.91 2.33
N LEU A 75 -6.34 -11.92 2.33
CA LEU A 75 -5.01 -12.02 1.73
C LEU A 75 -3.98 -12.42 2.80
N SER A 76 -2.96 -13.17 2.37
CA SER A 76 -1.90 -13.66 3.27
C SER A 76 -0.54 -13.67 2.56
N PRO A 77 0.22 -12.55 2.60
CA PRO A 77 1.52 -12.44 1.96
C PRO A 77 2.54 -13.45 2.51
N GLY A 78 2.45 -13.78 3.81
CA GLY A 78 3.23 -14.83 4.46
C GLY A 78 2.51 -16.18 4.54
N GLY A 79 1.41 -16.39 3.82
CA GLY A 79 0.58 -17.60 3.91
C GLY A 79 1.33 -18.86 3.49
N VAL A 80 0.97 -20.01 4.06
CA VAL A 80 1.62 -21.30 3.74
C VAL A 80 1.04 -21.97 2.49
N ASP A 81 -0.23 -21.69 2.17
CA ASP A 81 -0.90 -22.25 1.00
C ASP A 81 -0.45 -21.51 -0.29
N PRO A 82 0.15 -22.22 -1.26
CA PRO A 82 0.62 -21.61 -2.50
C PRO A 82 -0.48 -20.90 -3.31
N LYS A 83 -1.72 -21.40 -3.31
CA LYS A 83 -2.82 -20.78 -4.06
C LYS A 83 -3.31 -19.49 -3.43
N ILE A 84 -3.28 -19.42 -2.09
CA ILE A 84 -3.57 -18.16 -1.38
C ILE A 84 -2.46 -17.12 -1.64
N LYS A 85 -1.20 -17.54 -1.68
CA LYS A 85 -0.08 -16.66 -2.03
C LYS A 85 -0.17 -16.13 -3.45
N GLU A 86 -0.50 -16.98 -4.42
CA GLU A 86 -0.69 -16.58 -5.82
C GLU A 86 -1.74 -15.47 -5.94
N VAL A 87 -2.93 -15.68 -5.36
CA VAL A 87 -4.00 -14.67 -5.36
C VAL A 87 -3.56 -13.40 -4.61
N THR A 88 -2.89 -13.55 -3.47
CA THR A 88 -2.40 -12.39 -2.69
C THR A 88 -1.42 -11.55 -3.50
N PHE A 89 -0.43 -12.20 -4.12
CA PHE A 89 0.55 -11.54 -4.97
C PHE A 89 -0.11 -10.81 -6.14
N GLU A 90 -1.05 -11.47 -6.83
CA GLU A 90 -1.79 -10.86 -7.95
C GLU A 90 -2.56 -9.60 -7.52
N ARG A 91 -3.23 -9.63 -6.37
CA ARG A 91 -3.99 -8.48 -5.84
C ARG A 91 -3.08 -7.31 -5.48
N MET A 92 -1.94 -7.59 -4.85
CA MET A 92 -0.96 -6.55 -4.49
C MET A 92 -0.26 -5.99 -5.72
N LEU A 93 0.11 -6.84 -6.68
CA LEU A 93 0.68 -6.41 -7.96
C LEU A 93 -0.31 -5.53 -8.74
N LYS A 94 -1.59 -5.92 -8.80
CA LYS A 94 -2.63 -5.12 -9.44
C LYS A 94 -2.79 -3.74 -8.78
N THR A 95 -2.65 -3.67 -7.45
CA THR A 95 -2.63 -2.40 -6.71
C THR A 95 -1.45 -1.52 -7.16
N ILE A 96 -0.25 -2.10 -7.28
CA ILE A 96 0.94 -1.39 -7.78
C ILE A 96 0.72 -0.88 -9.21
N GLU A 97 0.09 -1.66 -10.08
CA GLU A 97 -0.23 -1.26 -11.45
C GLU A 97 -1.20 -0.06 -11.50
N VAL A 98 -2.29 -0.14 -10.74
CA VAL A 98 -3.29 0.92 -10.62
C VAL A 98 -2.69 2.19 -10.01
N ALA A 99 -1.81 2.05 -9.01
CA ALA A 99 -1.18 3.16 -8.32
C ALA A 99 -0.34 4.05 -9.24
N LYS A 100 0.19 3.53 -10.35
CA LYS A 100 0.95 4.32 -11.35
C LYS A 100 0.16 5.52 -11.88
N LEU A 101 -1.15 5.37 -12.04
CA LEU A 101 -2.03 6.42 -12.54
C LEU A 101 -2.25 7.52 -11.48
N LEU A 102 -2.32 7.13 -10.21
CA LEU A 102 -2.58 8.02 -9.08
C LEU A 102 -1.30 8.70 -8.55
N ARG A 103 -0.12 8.13 -8.83
CA ARG A 103 1.21 8.63 -8.39
C ARG A 103 1.25 8.92 -6.87
N PRO A 104 0.88 7.94 -6.01
CA PRO A 104 0.85 8.15 -4.58
C PRO A 104 2.24 8.34 -3.98
N LYS A 105 2.29 8.95 -2.79
CA LYS A 105 3.53 9.06 -2.00
C LYS A 105 3.98 7.70 -1.48
N VAL A 106 3.03 6.85 -1.08
CA VAL A 106 3.27 5.52 -0.53
C VAL A 106 2.04 4.63 -0.77
N ILE A 107 2.28 3.33 -0.91
CA ILE A 107 1.27 2.27 -0.92
C ILE A 107 1.46 1.45 0.35
N VAL A 108 0.45 1.44 1.21
CA VAL A 108 0.42 0.69 2.46
C VAL A 108 -0.18 -0.69 2.20
N PHE A 109 0.46 -1.72 2.75
CA PHE A 109 -0.04 -3.09 2.75
C PHE A 109 0.14 -3.73 4.13
N HIS A 110 -0.70 -4.71 4.42
CA HIS A 110 -0.55 -5.53 5.61
C HIS A 110 0.50 -6.66 5.37
N PRO A 111 1.41 -6.91 6.32
CA PRO A 111 2.43 -7.97 6.28
C PRO A 111 1.85 -9.39 6.40
N GLY A 112 0.67 -9.51 7.02
CA GLY A 112 -0.11 -10.73 7.13
C GLY A 112 0.36 -11.71 8.21
N TYR A 113 1.15 -11.29 9.21
CA TYR A 113 1.39 -12.13 10.38
C TYR A 113 0.20 -12.08 11.35
N ASP A 114 -0.18 -13.25 11.87
CA ASP A 114 -1.18 -13.42 12.91
C ASP A 114 -0.79 -14.66 13.72
N LYS A 115 -0.47 -14.48 15.01
CA LYS A 115 0.02 -15.57 15.86
C LYS A 115 -0.91 -16.79 15.89
N TRP A 116 -2.22 -16.61 15.71
CA TRP A 116 -3.19 -17.71 15.74
C TRP A 116 -3.19 -18.51 14.44
N ARG A 117 -2.90 -17.86 13.30
CA ARG A 117 -2.80 -18.53 11.99
C ARG A 117 -1.48 -19.25 11.81
N PHE A 118 -0.42 -18.75 12.43
CA PHE A 118 0.94 -19.30 12.33
C PHE A 118 1.35 -20.12 13.55
N ASP A 119 0.45 -20.38 14.51
CA ASP A 119 0.75 -21.08 15.77
C ASP A 119 1.98 -20.50 16.51
N GLY A 120 2.12 -19.17 16.46
CA GLY A 120 3.28 -18.44 16.99
C GLY A 120 4.59 -18.61 16.20
N ASP A 121 4.63 -19.41 15.13
CA ASP A 121 5.83 -19.63 14.31
C ASP A 121 6.12 -18.45 13.38
N VAL A 122 6.83 -17.45 13.92
CA VAL A 122 7.31 -16.28 13.16
C VAL A 122 8.24 -16.68 12.03
N ARG A 123 9.03 -17.75 12.18
CA ARG A 123 9.98 -18.18 11.15
C ARG A 123 9.24 -18.72 9.93
N LEU A 124 8.20 -19.53 10.14
CA LEU A 124 7.34 -20.03 9.07
C LEU A 124 6.72 -18.88 8.26
N TRP A 125 6.17 -17.88 8.94
CA TRP A 125 5.63 -16.68 8.29
C TRP A 125 6.72 -15.90 7.54
N LEU A 126 7.90 -15.71 8.14
CA LEU A 126 8.99 -14.93 7.55
C LEU A 126 9.54 -15.60 6.29
N GLU A 127 9.81 -16.91 6.34
CA GLU A 127 10.30 -17.68 5.19
C GLU A 127 9.32 -17.58 4.02
N SER A 128 8.01 -17.74 4.29
CA SER A 128 6.99 -17.61 3.25
C SER A 128 6.83 -16.16 2.74
N SER A 129 6.92 -15.18 3.63
CA SER A 129 6.86 -13.75 3.29
C SER A 129 7.98 -13.32 2.33
N LEU A 130 9.16 -13.91 2.47
CA LEU A 130 10.31 -13.64 1.60
C LEU A 130 10.14 -14.18 0.18
N GLU A 131 9.15 -15.02 -0.08
CA GLU A 131 8.76 -15.41 -1.45
C GLU A 131 7.83 -14.36 -2.10
N THR A 132 7.12 -13.57 -1.30
CA THR A 132 6.09 -12.62 -1.77
C THR A 132 6.62 -11.20 -1.88
N TRP A 133 7.32 -10.70 -0.85
CA TRP A 133 7.65 -9.27 -0.75
C TRP A 133 8.78 -8.80 -1.66
N PRO A 134 9.95 -9.47 -1.76
CA PRO A 134 11.02 -9.03 -2.65
C PRO A 134 10.58 -8.78 -4.10
N PRO A 135 9.83 -9.69 -4.77
CA PRO A 135 9.37 -9.41 -6.13
C PRO A 135 8.37 -8.25 -6.20
N LEU A 136 7.50 -8.05 -5.20
CA LEU A 136 6.59 -6.89 -5.18
C LEU A 136 7.34 -5.57 -5.01
N VAL A 137 8.36 -5.55 -4.15
CA VAL A 137 9.23 -4.38 -3.92
C VAL A 137 9.98 -4.03 -5.21
N GLU A 138 10.57 -5.01 -5.89
CA GLU A 138 11.23 -4.79 -7.18
C GLU A 138 10.28 -4.19 -8.24
N LYS A 139 9.02 -4.65 -8.28
CA LYS A 139 7.99 -4.08 -9.19
C LYS A 139 7.60 -2.66 -8.81
N ALA A 140 7.52 -2.35 -7.52
CA ALA A 140 7.25 -1.00 -7.04
C ALA A 140 8.41 -0.04 -7.35
N GLU A 141 9.65 -0.48 -7.09
CA GLU A 141 10.88 0.25 -7.44
C GLU A 141 10.95 0.61 -8.92
N ALA A 142 10.74 -0.39 -9.79
CA ALA A 142 10.73 -0.19 -11.24
C ALA A 142 9.64 0.80 -11.70
N ALA A 143 8.60 0.99 -10.88
CA ALA A 143 7.52 1.94 -11.11
C ALA A 143 7.74 3.30 -10.43
N GLY A 144 8.84 3.48 -9.68
CA GLY A 144 9.10 4.68 -8.89
C GLY A 144 8.15 4.84 -7.69
N LEU A 145 7.58 3.74 -7.19
CA LEU A 145 6.63 3.71 -6.10
C LEU A 145 7.31 3.23 -4.80
N ILE A 146 6.76 3.65 -3.66
CA ILE A 146 7.24 3.24 -2.33
C ILE A 146 6.15 2.38 -1.69
N LEU A 147 6.55 1.24 -1.14
CA LEU A 147 5.70 0.36 -0.33
C LEU A 147 5.99 0.61 1.15
N ALA A 148 4.96 0.50 1.99
CA ALA A 148 5.11 0.47 3.44
C ALA A 148 4.31 -0.68 4.05
N LEU A 149 4.89 -1.32 5.06
CA LEU A 149 4.24 -2.41 5.81
C LEU A 149 3.65 -1.84 7.10
N GLU A 150 2.34 -1.99 7.28
CA GLU A 150 1.61 -1.57 8.49
C GLU A 150 1.51 -2.72 9.49
N ASN A 151 1.77 -2.47 10.78
CA ASN A 151 1.51 -3.47 11.82
C ASN A 151 0.01 -3.66 12.07
N VAL A 152 -0.45 -4.90 12.24
CA VAL A 152 -1.88 -5.22 12.43
C VAL A 152 -2.11 -6.11 13.65
N PHE A 153 -1.53 -7.32 13.65
CA PHE A 153 -1.74 -8.33 14.70
C PHE A 153 -0.44 -8.73 15.40
N GLU A 154 0.68 -8.17 14.98
CA GLU A 154 1.97 -8.31 15.64
C GLU A 154 1.87 -7.80 17.09
N GLU A 155 2.30 -8.62 18.04
CA GLU A 155 2.34 -8.22 19.46
C GLU A 155 3.57 -7.37 19.78
N THR A 156 4.60 -7.48 18.94
CA THR A 156 5.91 -6.88 19.11
C THR A 156 6.53 -6.57 17.73
N PRO A 157 7.47 -5.62 17.60
CA PRO A 157 7.97 -5.18 16.29
C PRO A 157 8.94 -6.17 15.60
N GLU A 158 9.36 -7.24 16.28
CA GLU A 158 10.47 -8.10 15.85
C GLU A 158 10.19 -8.84 14.54
N SER A 159 8.97 -9.30 14.29
CA SER A 159 8.61 -10.00 13.05
C SER A 159 8.75 -9.07 11.84
N LEU A 160 8.17 -7.87 11.93
CA LEU A 160 8.25 -6.85 10.89
C LEU A 160 9.67 -6.33 10.70
N ARG A 161 10.39 -6.10 11.79
CA ARG A 161 11.80 -5.74 11.74
C ARG A 161 12.62 -6.79 11.00
N ALA A 162 12.42 -8.08 11.30
CA ALA A 162 13.13 -9.17 10.64
C ALA A 162 12.82 -9.24 9.13
N LEU A 163 11.57 -8.98 8.73
CA LEU A 163 11.21 -8.91 7.31
C LEU A 163 11.88 -7.73 6.61
N LEU A 164 11.81 -6.53 7.19
CA LEU A 164 12.42 -5.32 6.63
C LEU A 164 13.95 -5.44 6.54
N GLU A 165 14.63 -5.97 7.55
CA GLU A 165 16.09 -6.18 7.54
C GLU A 165 16.55 -7.19 6.47
N LYS A 166 15.67 -8.06 5.99
CA LYS A 166 15.96 -9.03 4.92
C LYS A 166 15.76 -8.46 3.52
N ILE A 167 15.08 -7.31 3.39
CA ILE A 167 14.78 -6.67 2.12
C ILE A 167 15.50 -5.32 2.09
N ASP A 168 16.70 -5.29 1.52
CA ASP A 168 17.51 -4.09 1.38
C ASP A 168 17.02 -3.24 0.21
N SER A 169 15.99 -2.42 0.46
CA SER A 169 15.36 -1.56 -0.54
C SER A 169 15.06 -0.16 0.03
N PRO A 170 15.44 0.93 -0.67
CA PRO A 170 15.04 2.29 -0.28
C PRO A 170 13.55 2.58 -0.55
N ASN A 171 12.85 1.69 -1.24
CA ASN A 171 11.44 1.79 -1.62
C ASN A 171 10.52 0.91 -0.76
N LEU A 172 11.05 0.30 0.31
CA LEU A 172 10.27 -0.39 1.32
C LEU A 172 10.44 0.31 2.67
N GLY A 173 9.32 0.62 3.31
CA GLY A 173 9.29 1.24 4.63
C GLY A 173 8.32 0.56 5.58
N PHE A 174 8.12 1.22 6.72
CA PHE A 174 7.17 0.84 7.75
C PHE A 174 6.12 1.95 7.88
N CYS A 175 4.85 1.56 8.03
CA CYS A 175 3.70 2.45 8.27
C CYS A 175 3.29 2.33 9.74
#